data_AF-A0A7S2X929-F1
#
_entry.id   AF-A0A7S2X929-F1
#
_cell.length_a   1.000
_cell.length_b   1.000
_cell.length_c   1.000
_cell.angle_alpha   90.00
_cell.angle_beta   90.00
_cell.angle_gamma   90.00
#
_symmetry.space_group_name_H-M   'P 1'
#
loop_
_entity.id
_entity.type
_entity.pdbx_description
1 polymer ?
#
loop_
_entity_poly.entity_id
_entity_poly.type
_entity_poly.pdbx_seq_one_letter_code
_entity_poly.pdbx_strand_id
1 'polypeptide(L)'
;KMADKTLDQESRQKFIETAKKIKSDIANGEQELEQKEAILHEKALHIPNQTSDKTPPEEEEVIGFIHATEERAPAEHNLDIHHVTLGEKLGIFDFHSASKVAGSNHACFMKKEGALLELALINFAVHHATSKGYTPVLTPDVARRTIVE
;
A
#
# COMPACT_ATOMS: atom_id res chain seq x y z
N LYS A 1 54.33 -45.64 -5.06
CA LYS A 1 54.60 -45.06 -6.40
C LYS A 1 54.12 -43.62 -6.33
N MET A 2 55.03 -42.69 -5.98
CA MET A 2 55.62 -41.74 -6.92
C MET A 2 54.52 -40.83 -7.49
N ALA A 3 54.43 -39.54 -7.16
CA ALA A 3 55.53 -38.58 -7.17
C ALA A 3 55.39 -37.51 -6.08
N ASP A 4 56.33 -37.56 -5.14
CA ASP A 4 56.92 -36.37 -4.58
C ASP A 4 57.74 -35.73 -5.72
N LYS A 5 57.20 -34.67 -6.31
CA LYS A 5 57.93 -33.78 -7.22
C LYS A 5 57.74 -32.41 -6.64
N THR A 6 58.75 -31.96 -5.91
CA THR A 6 58.99 -30.58 -5.51
C THR A 6 58.44 -29.65 -6.59
N LEU A 7 57.27 -29.06 -6.34
CA LEU A 7 56.73 -28.00 -7.16
C LEU A 7 57.81 -26.92 -7.21
N ASP A 8 58.31 -26.65 -8.40
CA ASP A 8 59.21 -25.55 -8.68
C ASP A 8 58.70 -24.28 -7.97
N GLN A 9 59.61 -23.54 -7.33
CA GLN A 9 59.27 -22.40 -6.46
C GLN A 9 58.44 -21.37 -7.22
N GLU A 10 58.70 -21.24 -8.53
CA GLU A 10 57.94 -20.42 -9.47
C GLU A 10 56.50 -20.92 -9.69
N SER A 11 56.29 -22.24 -9.75
CA SER A 11 54.97 -22.86 -9.89
C SER A 11 54.11 -22.68 -8.63
N ARG A 12 54.72 -22.79 -7.44
CA ARG A 12 54.04 -22.48 -6.17
C ARG A 12 53.61 -21.02 -6.06
N GLN A 13 54.48 -20.10 -6.47
CA GLN A 13 54.17 -18.67 -6.49
C GLN A 13 52.97 -18.38 -7.41
N LYS A 14 52.95 -18.97 -8.62
CA LYS A 14 51.83 -18.88 -9.58
C LYS A 14 50.52 -19.41 -9.01
N PHE A 15 50.53 -20.54 -8.31
CA PHE A 15 49.32 -21.08 -7.66
C PHE A 15 48.82 -20.18 -6.53
N ILE A 16 49.72 -19.58 -5.73
CA ILE A 16 49.34 -18.65 -4.65
C ILE A 16 48.75 -17.35 -5.22
N GLU A 17 49.31 -16.81 -6.29
CA GLU A 17 48.76 -15.65 -7.00
C GLU A 17 47.39 -15.95 -7.61
N THR A 18 47.24 -17.12 -8.22
CA THR A 18 45.96 -17.59 -8.77
C THR A 18 44.91 -17.74 -7.66
N ALA A 19 45.25 -18.34 -6.52
CA ALA A 19 44.35 -18.48 -5.39
C ALA A 19 43.95 -17.12 -4.78
N LYS A 20 44.89 -16.16 -4.70
CA LYS A 20 44.59 -14.78 -4.27
C LYS A 20 43.65 -14.07 -5.24
N LYS A 21 43.88 -14.25 -6.55
CA LYS A 21 43.01 -13.69 -7.59
C LYS A 21 41.61 -14.28 -7.51
N ILE A 22 41.48 -15.61 -7.42
CA ILE A 22 40.19 -16.29 -7.24
C ILE A 22 39.48 -15.77 -5.98
N LYS A 23 40.19 -15.62 -4.86
CA LYS A 23 39.60 -15.07 -3.64
C LYS A 23 39.09 -13.64 -3.82
N SER A 24 39.83 -12.81 -4.56
CA SER A 24 39.40 -11.44 -4.89
C SER A 24 38.20 -11.43 -5.83
N ASP A 25 38.19 -12.30 -6.84
CA ASP A 25 37.10 -12.41 -7.82
C ASP A 25 35.81 -12.89 -7.15
N ILE A 26 35.91 -13.84 -6.21
CA ILE A 26 34.77 -14.29 -5.39
C ILE A 26 34.22 -13.13 -4.55
N ALA A 27 35.08 -12.41 -3.83
CA ALA A 27 34.64 -11.29 -2.98
C ALA A 27 33.97 -10.18 -3.79
N ASN A 28 34.51 -9.86 -4.97
CA ASN A 28 33.90 -8.89 -5.89
C ASN A 28 32.56 -9.39 -6.44
N GLY A 29 32.47 -10.68 -6.79
CA GLY A 29 31.25 -11.31 -7.30
C GLY A 29 30.13 -11.37 -6.26
N GLU A 30 30.45 -11.65 -5.00
CA GLU A 30 29.50 -11.63 -3.89
C GLU A 30 28.93 -10.21 -3.69
N GLN A 31 29.78 -9.19 -3.75
CA GLN A 31 29.36 -7.79 -3.64
C GLN A 31 28.47 -7.36 -4.82
N GLU A 32 28.80 -7.78 -6.04
CA GLU A 32 27.98 -7.49 -7.22
C GLU A 32 26.63 -8.20 -7.18
N LEU A 33 26.59 -9.44 -6.67
CA LEU A 33 25.36 -10.20 -6.49
C LEU A 33 24.42 -9.50 -5.50
N GLU A 34 24.92 -9.09 -4.34
CA GLU A 34 24.13 -8.39 -3.31
C GLU A 34 23.49 -7.10 -3.89
N GLN A 35 24.26 -6.33 -4.66
CA GLN A 35 23.75 -5.12 -5.31
C GLN A 35 22.67 -5.42 -6.35
N LYS A 36 22.86 -6.46 -7.17
CA LYS A 36 21.90 -6.85 -8.20
C LYS A 36 20.62 -7.43 -7.62
N GLU A 37 20.71 -8.21 -6.55
CA GLU A 37 19.56 -8.76 -5.83
C GLU A 37 18.72 -7.64 -5.20
N ALA A 38 19.35 -6.63 -4.60
CA ALA A 38 18.64 -5.47 -4.07
C ALA A 38 17.86 -4.72 -5.16
N ILE A 39 18.49 -4.47 -6.32
CA ILE A 39 17.83 -3.82 -7.47
C ILE A 39 16.70 -4.69 -8.04
N LEU A 40 16.93 -6.00 -8.14
CA LEU A 40 15.92 -6.94 -8.61
C LEU A 40 14.70 -6.93 -7.69
N HIS A 41 14.92 -6.95 -6.37
CA HIS A 41 13.85 -6.94 -5.39
C HIS A 41 13.05 -5.63 -5.44
N GLU A 42 13.73 -4.48 -5.48
CA GLU A 42 13.08 -3.17 -5.63
C GLU A 42 12.19 -3.13 -6.88
N LYS A 43 12.71 -3.59 -8.02
CA LYS A 43 11.94 -3.62 -9.28
C LYS A 43 10.78 -4.61 -9.24
N ALA A 44 10.95 -5.75 -8.57
CA ALA A 44 9.89 -6.74 -8.43
C ALA A 44 8.72 -6.21 -7.59
N LEU A 45 8.97 -5.39 -6.57
CA LEU A 45 7.92 -4.76 -5.75
C LEU A 45 7.03 -3.79 -6.55
N HIS A 46 7.52 -3.25 -7.66
CA HIS A 46 6.74 -2.40 -8.55
C HIS A 46 5.79 -3.16 -9.49
N ILE A 47 5.90 -4.49 -9.56
CA ILE A 47 5.04 -5.30 -10.43
C ILE A 47 3.69 -5.53 -9.72
N PRO A 48 2.56 -5.08 -10.30
CA PRO A 48 1.25 -5.29 -9.69
C PRO A 48 0.85 -6.78 -9.73
N ASN A 49 -0.15 -7.14 -8.91
CA ASN A 49 -0.73 -8.48 -8.94
C ASN A 49 -1.30 -8.81 -10.33
N GLN A 50 -1.15 -10.07 -10.72
CA GLN A 50 -1.78 -10.59 -11.93
C GLN A 50 -3.30 -10.58 -11.78
N THR A 51 -3.96 -10.13 -12.83
CA THR A 51 -5.41 -10.15 -12.93
C THR A 51 -5.91 -11.60 -13.06
N SER A 52 -7.01 -11.94 -12.37
CA SER A 52 -7.66 -13.25 -12.49
C SER A 52 -8.30 -13.42 -13.87
N ASP A 53 -8.33 -14.65 -14.39
CA ASP A 53 -9.01 -14.99 -15.66
C ASP A 53 -10.51 -14.65 -15.66
N LYS A 54 -11.11 -14.44 -14.48
CA LYS A 54 -12.50 -14.03 -14.32
C LYS A 54 -12.72 -12.52 -14.39
N THR A 55 -11.65 -11.73 -14.39
CA THR A 55 -11.77 -10.28 -14.51
C THR A 55 -12.09 -9.93 -15.97
N PRO A 56 -13.11 -9.09 -16.21
CA PRO A 56 -13.49 -8.70 -17.56
C PRO A 56 -12.32 -8.09 -18.34
N PRO A 57 -12.15 -8.46 -19.63
CA PRO A 57 -10.90 -8.24 -20.35
C PRO A 57 -10.63 -6.82 -20.85
N GLU A 58 -11.63 -5.96 -21.11
CA GLU A 58 -11.46 -4.49 -21.32
C GLU A 58 -12.74 -3.83 -21.86
N GLU A 59 -13.32 -2.94 -21.05
CA GLU A 59 -13.93 -1.62 -21.31
C GLU A 59 -14.76 -1.30 -20.06
N GLU A 60 -14.66 -0.08 -19.52
CA GLU A 60 -15.54 0.38 -18.44
C GLU A 60 -16.96 0.57 -18.98
N GLU A 61 -17.62 -0.53 -19.36
CA GLU A 61 -19.05 -0.51 -19.61
C GLU A 61 -19.76 -0.73 -18.27
N VAL A 62 -20.65 0.20 -17.91
CA VAL A 62 -21.50 0.04 -16.74
C VAL A 62 -22.44 -1.14 -17.01
N ILE A 63 -22.03 -2.35 -16.61
CA ILE A 63 -22.78 -3.60 -16.81
C ILE A 63 -24.06 -3.68 -15.95
N GLY A 64 -24.24 -2.76 -15.01
CA GLY A 64 -25.45 -2.65 -14.19
C GLY A 64 -25.20 -1.97 -12.85
N PHE A 65 -26.28 -1.47 -12.24
CA PHE A 65 -26.26 -0.90 -10.91
C PHE A 65 -26.65 -1.98 -9.89
N ILE A 66 -25.79 -2.24 -8.91
CA ILE A 66 -26.07 -3.18 -7.82
C ILE A 66 -27.15 -2.55 -6.92
N HIS A 67 -28.31 -3.22 -6.75
CA HIS A 67 -29.51 -2.75 -6.04
C HIS A 67 -30.36 -1.67 -6.76
N ALA A 68 -30.39 -1.65 -8.09
CA ALA A 68 -31.42 -0.91 -8.84
C ALA A 68 -32.77 -1.62 -8.79
N THR A 69 -33.43 -1.61 -7.63
CA THR A 69 -34.87 -1.83 -7.54
C THR A 69 -35.56 -0.46 -7.57
N GLU A 70 -36.69 -0.33 -8.26
CA GLU A 70 -37.49 0.92 -8.33
C GLU A 70 -37.79 1.53 -6.95
N GLU A 71 -37.82 0.70 -5.90
CA GLU A 71 -37.99 1.11 -4.49
C GLU A 71 -36.81 1.89 -3.89
N ARG A 72 -35.65 1.93 -4.57
CA ARG A 72 -34.42 2.57 -4.10
C ARG A 72 -33.84 3.57 -5.09
N ALA A 73 -34.58 3.91 -6.16
CA ALA A 73 -34.30 5.11 -6.92
C ALA A 73 -34.17 6.26 -5.90
N PRO A 74 -33.11 7.08 -5.94
CA PRO A 74 -33.04 8.24 -5.08
C PRO A 74 -34.36 8.96 -5.26
N ALA A 75 -35.12 9.11 -4.18
CA ALA A 75 -36.36 9.88 -4.22
C ALA A 75 -36.04 11.16 -4.99
N GLU A 76 -36.92 11.58 -5.90
CA GLU A 76 -36.79 12.84 -6.65
C GLU A 76 -36.76 14.01 -5.66
N HIS A 77 -35.65 14.14 -4.95
CA HIS A 77 -35.33 15.20 -4.04
C HIS A 77 -34.41 16.04 -4.89
N ASN A 78 -35.04 16.98 -5.60
CA ASN A 78 -34.41 18.17 -6.18
C ASN A 78 -33.79 18.99 -5.04
N LEU A 79 -32.78 18.44 -4.39
CA LEU A 79 -31.89 19.18 -3.53
C LEU A 79 -30.71 19.53 -4.42
N ASP A 80 -30.85 20.61 -5.20
CA ASP A 80 -29.76 21.27 -5.94
C ASP A 80 -28.68 21.84 -4.98
N ILE A 81 -28.69 21.43 -3.71
CA ILE A 81 -27.82 21.92 -2.66
C ILE A 81 -26.75 20.85 -2.41
N HIS A 82 -25.52 21.17 -2.78
CA HIS A 82 -24.36 20.36 -2.46
C HIS A 82 -24.23 20.15 -0.94
N HIS A 83 -23.82 18.94 -0.53
CA HIS A 83 -23.66 18.57 0.87
C HIS A 83 -22.74 19.52 1.66
N VAL A 84 -21.72 20.09 1.00
CA VAL A 84 -20.83 21.11 1.57
C VAL A 84 -21.63 22.34 1.97
N THR A 85 -22.37 22.91 1.04
CA THR A 85 -23.21 24.10 1.27
C THR A 85 -24.28 23.83 2.32
N LEU A 86 -24.86 22.63 2.33
CA LEU A 86 -25.82 22.23 3.35
C LEU A 86 -25.17 22.16 4.74
N GLY A 87 -24.02 21.51 4.86
CA GLY A 87 -23.32 21.36 6.14
C GLY A 87 -22.77 22.68 6.68
N GLU A 88 -22.36 23.61 5.82
CA GLU A 88 -22.01 24.98 6.22
C GLU A 88 -23.24 25.75 6.71
N LYS A 89 -24.38 25.68 6.00
CA LYS A 89 -25.63 26.33 6.41
C LYS A 89 -26.15 25.80 7.74
N LEU A 90 -26.02 24.50 7.99
CA LEU A 90 -26.39 23.86 9.26
C LEU A 90 -25.34 24.13 10.36
N GLY A 91 -24.19 24.71 10.02
CA GLY A 91 -23.10 24.99 10.97
C GLY A 91 -22.43 23.73 11.52
N ILE A 92 -22.59 22.59 10.84
CA ILE A 92 -21.99 21.31 11.20
C ILE A 92 -20.62 21.10 10.55
N PHE A 93 -20.29 21.84 9.48
CA PHE A 93 -18.97 21.84 8.86
C PHE A 93 -18.24 23.17 9.10
N ASP A 94 -16.92 23.10 9.31
CA ASP A 94 -16.05 24.26 9.48
C ASP A 94 -14.71 24.05 8.78
N PHE A 95 -14.68 24.46 7.51
CA PHE A 95 -13.51 24.37 6.66
C PHE A 95 -12.48 25.47 6.95
N HIS A 96 -12.92 26.64 7.43
CA HIS A 96 -12.03 27.76 7.72
C HIS A 96 -11.09 27.43 8.88
N SER A 97 -11.63 26.89 9.98
CA SER A 97 -10.84 26.48 11.13
C SER A 97 -9.97 25.26 10.79
N ALA A 98 -10.51 24.31 10.03
CA ALA A 98 -9.77 23.13 9.61
C ALA A 98 -8.58 23.49 8.70
N SER A 99 -8.75 24.42 7.76
CA SER A 99 -7.67 24.88 6.87
C SER A 99 -6.53 25.57 7.61
N LYS A 100 -6.79 26.22 8.76
CA LYS A 100 -5.74 26.82 9.60
C LYS A 100 -4.87 25.76 10.28
N VAL A 101 -5.44 24.59 10.57
CA VAL A 101 -4.77 23.53 11.35
C VAL A 101 -4.08 22.53 10.43
N ALA A 102 -4.73 22.12 9.33
CA ALA A 102 -4.29 21.00 8.50
C ALA A 102 -4.00 21.37 7.03
N GLY A 103 -4.12 22.65 6.65
CA GLY A 103 -3.94 23.10 5.26
C GLY A 103 -5.19 22.94 4.38
N SER A 104 -5.13 23.42 3.14
CA SER A 104 -6.29 23.39 2.23
C SER A 104 -6.60 21.98 1.72
N ASN A 105 -7.88 21.73 1.40
CA ASN A 105 -8.43 20.55 0.71
C ASN A 105 -8.53 19.22 1.45
N HIS A 106 -7.96 19.07 2.66
CA HIS A 106 -7.88 17.75 3.31
C HIS A 106 -8.63 17.65 4.66
N ALA A 107 -9.08 18.77 5.22
CA ALA A 107 -9.67 18.79 6.55
C ALA A 107 -10.99 19.55 6.59
N CYS A 108 -12.00 18.91 7.18
CA CYS A 108 -13.25 19.51 7.61
C CYS A 108 -13.41 19.23 9.10
N PHE A 109 -13.69 20.27 9.90
CA PHE A 109 -14.15 20.04 11.26
C PHE A 109 -15.65 19.80 11.26
N MET A 110 -16.05 18.63 11.75
CA MET A 110 -17.44 18.35 12.05
C MET A 110 -17.79 18.84 13.44
N LYS A 111 -18.96 19.50 13.57
CA LYS A 111 -19.44 20.10 14.80
C LYS A 111 -20.86 19.63 15.12
N LYS A 112 -21.20 19.68 16.40
CA LYS A 112 -22.55 19.44 16.93
C LYS A 112 -23.16 18.13 16.41
N GLU A 113 -24.36 18.18 15.83
CA GLU A 113 -25.09 17.03 15.30
C GLU A 113 -24.34 16.33 14.17
N GLY A 114 -23.50 17.04 13.40
CA GLY A 114 -22.67 16.41 12.36
C GLY A 114 -21.62 15.47 12.94
N ALA A 115 -20.96 15.88 14.03
CA ALA A 115 -19.99 15.03 14.72
C ALA A 115 -20.67 13.80 15.38
N LEU A 116 -21.86 13.98 15.93
CA LEU A 116 -22.64 12.87 16.49
C LEU A 116 -23.09 11.89 15.40
N LEU A 117 -23.50 12.41 14.23
CA LEU A 117 -23.88 11.59 13.09
C LEU A 117 -22.71 10.74 12.59
N GLU A 118 -21.52 11.31 12.47
CA GLU A 118 -20.32 10.57 12.08
C GLU A 118 -20.03 9.40 13.03
N LEU A 119 -20.04 9.66 14.34
CA LEU A 119 -19.86 8.62 15.36
C LEU A 119 -20.95 7.54 15.29
N ALA A 120 -22.20 7.93 15.02
CA ALA A 120 -23.30 7.00 14.84
C ALA A 120 -23.12 6.10 13.61
N LEU A 121 -22.64 6.66 12.49
CA LEU A 121 -22.36 5.92 11.27
C LEU A 121 -21.20 4.92 11.45
N ILE A 122 -20.11 5.35 12.09
CA ILE A 122 -18.98 4.48 12.42
C ILE A 122 -19.46 3.30 13.28
N ASN A 123 -20.22 3.60 14.36
CA ASN A 123 -20.76 2.56 15.22
C ASN A 123 -21.69 1.61 14.45
N PHE A 124 -22.59 2.14 13.62
CA PHE A 124 -23.47 1.31 12.81
C PHE A 124 -22.69 0.36 11.90
N ALA A 125 -21.68 0.86 11.17
CA ALA A 125 -20.87 0.05 10.27
C ALA A 125 -20.11 -1.06 11.01
N VAL A 126 -19.51 -0.73 12.17
CA VAL A 126 -18.79 -1.71 13.01
C VAL A 126 -19.76 -2.78 13.51
N HIS A 127 -20.91 -2.41 14.06
CA HIS A 127 -21.92 -3.37 14.53
C HIS A 127 -22.43 -4.26 13.40
N HIS A 128 -22.65 -3.69 12.21
CA HIS A 128 -23.08 -4.45 11.04
C HIS A 128 -22.01 -5.49 10.65
N ALA A 129 -20.75 -5.11 10.55
CA ALA A 129 -19.65 -6.03 10.26
C ALA A 129 -19.52 -7.11 11.35
N THR A 130 -19.57 -6.74 12.63
CA THR A 130 -19.50 -7.73 13.72
C THR A 130 -20.65 -8.73 13.67
N SER A 131 -21.86 -8.30 13.30
CA SER A 131 -23.00 -9.22 13.11
C SER A 131 -22.78 -10.27 12.00
N LYS A 132 -21.86 -9.99 11.05
CA LYS A 132 -21.47 -10.91 9.97
C LYS A 132 -20.28 -11.80 10.34
N GLY A 133 -19.79 -11.73 11.60
CA GLY A 133 -18.69 -12.56 12.11
C GLY A 133 -17.31 -11.91 12.08
N TYR A 134 -17.21 -10.62 11.71
CA TYR A 134 -15.93 -9.90 11.76
C TYR A 134 -15.55 -9.54 13.20
N THR A 135 -14.28 -9.70 13.56
CA THR A 135 -13.75 -9.30 14.88
C THR A 135 -13.21 -7.87 14.81
N PRO A 136 -13.78 -6.92 15.58
CA PRO A 136 -13.27 -5.54 15.59
C PRO A 136 -11.92 -5.47 16.30
N VAL A 137 -10.96 -4.77 15.71
CA VAL A 137 -9.62 -4.53 16.27
C VAL A 137 -9.31 -3.04 16.13
N LEU A 138 -8.88 -2.41 17.22
CA LEU A 138 -8.34 -1.04 17.18
C LEU A 138 -6.83 -1.12 16.93
N THR A 139 -6.37 -0.47 15.88
CA THR A 139 -4.96 -0.44 15.47
C THR A 139 -4.35 0.94 15.64
N PRO A 140 -3.03 1.06 15.79
CA PRO A 140 -2.35 2.36 15.69
C PRO A 140 -2.54 2.98 14.31
N ASP A 141 -2.69 4.32 14.25
CA ASP A 141 -2.81 5.06 12.99
C ASP A 141 -1.47 5.24 12.26
N VAL A 142 -0.35 4.97 12.94
CA VAL A 142 1.01 5.13 12.40
C VAL A 142 1.70 3.76 12.36
N ALA A 143 2.15 3.38 11.16
CA ALA A 143 2.88 2.14 10.93
C ALA A 143 4.35 2.41 10.55
N ARG A 144 5.22 1.43 10.82
CA ARG A 144 6.60 1.46 10.32
C ARG A 144 6.57 1.22 8.81
N ARG A 145 7.52 1.83 8.09
CA ARG A 145 7.69 1.65 6.64
C ARG A 145 7.76 0.17 6.22
N THR A 146 8.45 -0.66 7.00
CA THR A 146 8.58 -2.12 6.77
C THR A 146 7.26 -2.91 6.86
N ILE A 147 6.15 -2.29 7.27
CA ILE A 147 4.82 -2.91 7.32
C ILE A 147 3.95 -2.44 6.14
N VAL A 148 4.30 -1.31 5.53
CA VAL A 148 3.56 -0.69 4.42
C VAL A 148 4.18 -1.07 3.06
N GLU A 149 5.50 -1.23 3.03
CA GLU A 149 6.27 -1.81 1.91
C GLU A 149 6.13 -3.34 1.85
#